data_AF-A0A175WCB5-F1
#
_entry.id   AF-A0A175WCB5-F1
#
_cell.length_a   1.000
_cell.length_b   1.000
_cell.length_c   1.000
_cell.angle_alpha   90.00
_cell.angle_beta   90.00
_cell.angle_gamma   90.00
#
_symmetry.space_group_name_H-M   'P 1'
#
loop_
_entity.id
_entity.type
_entity.pdbx_description
1 polymer ?
#
loop_
_entity_poly.entity_id
_entity_poly.type
_entity_poly.pdbx_seq_one_letter_code
_entity_poly.pdbx_strand_id
1 'polypeptide(L)'
;MVGGMHAIRSAAAAGAGSRVLAEIDEANLDEILASLRKSFATATTTNENDGSTGNVPPAARTGLKSFPLGKLNDLANRHFRATQSAPLAVTGRHRELLYVLIATLIASPYEKALAIVDFEGRFDPMRLLATAPIECESSTSPTNSDRRPRPGVQRADLHHVHILRPARESFRNMADCLTSIEDYMLYGSHRSRCREWWGTVVIGGGLNPAGDVPAALSSQIAVTAGWKGWLRVDRPEVASFWGRSAEEAVAERDKRQAAVEGAGWMATSPWGSFVICKRDGS
;
A
#
# COMPACT_ATOMS: atom_id res chain seq x y z
N MET A 1 27.41 -12.58 -43.09
CA MET A 1 26.54 -11.41 -42.92
C MET A 1 26.66 -10.94 -41.48
N VAL A 2 26.94 -9.65 -41.31
CA VAL A 2 27.01 -8.95 -40.02
C VAL A 2 25.64 -8.98 -39.34
N GLY A 3 25.65 -9.16 -38.02
CA GLY A 3 24.47 -9.05 -37.16
C GLY A 3 24.91 -8.89 -35.70
N GLY A 4 25.52 -7.75 -35.39
CA GLY A 4 25.70 -7.31 -34.02
C GLY A 4 24.38 -6.72 -33.49
N MET A 5 24.09 -6.95 -32.21
CA MET A 5 23.37 -5.96 -31.41
C MET A 5 23.62 -6.23 -29.92
N HIS A 6 24.35 -5.29 -29.34
CA HIS A 6 24.55 -5.09 -27.92
C HIS A 6 23.22 -5.13 -27.17
N ALA A 7 23.07 -6.03 -26.20
CA ALA A 7 22.11 -5.85 -25.11
C ALA A 7 22.78 -5.02 -24.02
N ILE A 8 22.42 -3.74 -24.03
CA ILE A 8 22.86 -2.70 -23.11
C ILE A 8 22.27 -2.96 -21.72
N ARG A 9 23.16 -3.05 -20.74
CA ARG A 9 23.07 -2.62 -19.32
C ARG A 9 21.65 -2.34 -18.79
N SER A 10 21.20 -3.17 -17.86
CA SER A 10 20.28 -2.76 -16.78
C SER A 10 20.87 -3.17 -15.43
N ALA A 11 21.76 -2.32 -14.91
CA ALA A 11 22.46 -2.50 -13.63
C ALA A 11 22.24 -1.28 -12.72
N ALA A 12 21.01 -0.74 -12.69
CA ALA A 12 20.72 0.51 -11.98
C ALA A 12 20.15 0.33 -10.56
N ALA A 13 19.52 -0.80 -10.23
CA ALA A 13 18.92 -1.00 -8.89
C ALA A 13 19.79 -1.85 -7.95
N ALA A 14 20.51 -2.84 -8.48
CA ALA A 14 21.51 -3.59 -7.70
C ALA A 14 22.76 -2.74 -7.35
N GLY A 15 23.01 -1.65 -8.11
CA GLY A 15 24.19 -0.82 -7.96
C GLY A 15 24.21 0.10 -6.73
N ALA A 16 23.05 0.44 -6.14
CA ALA A 16 23.02 1.31 -4.97
C ALA A 16 23.42 0.54 -3.69
N GLY A 17 22.87 -0.66 -3.48
CA GLY A 17 23.21 -1.50 -2.33
C GLY A 17 24.62 -2.10 -2.43
N SER A 18 25.07 -2.50 -3.62
CA SER A 18 26.43 -3.03 -3.78
C SER A 18 27.50 -1.94 -3.68
N ARG A 19 27.21 -0.68 -4.04
CA ARG A 19 28.15 0.43 -3.82
C ARG A 19 28.31 0.74 -2.34
N VAL A 20 27.20 0.78 -1.59
CA VAL A 20 27.26 0.99 -0.14
C VAL A 20 28.03 -0.13 0.54
N LEU A 21 27.95 -1.38 0.08
CA LEU A 21 28.73 -2.50 0.62
C LEU A 21 30.19 -2.51 0.13
N ALA A 22 30.48 -2.05 -1.08
CA ALA A 22 31.84 -1.97 -1.61
C ALA A 22 32.65 -0.78 -1.07
N GLU A 23 31.99 0.27 -0.55
CA GLU A 23 32.61 1.41 0.13
C GLU A 23 32.98 1.13 1.61
N ILE A 24 32.55 -0.02 2.15
CA ILE A 24 32.73 -0.35 3.58
C ILE A 24 34.20 -0.57 3.96
N ASP A 25 35.11 -0.79 3.00
CA ASP A 25 36.51 -1.03 3.35
C ASP A 25 37.25 0.23 3.85
N GLU A 26 36.75 1.45 3.61
CA GLU A 26 37.49 2.67 4.04
C GLU A 26 36.65 3.82 4.62
N ALA A 27 35.31 3.78 4.61
CA ALA A 27 34.49 4.87 5.15
C ALA A 27 34.23 4.71 6.67
N ASN A 28 34.66 5.70 7.47
CA ASN A 28 34.34 5.79 8.88
C ASN A 28 32.81 5.78 9.07
N LEU A 29 32.31 4.95 9.99
CA LEU A 29 30.88 4.73 10.27
C LEU A 29 30.11 6.05 10.49
N ASP A 30 30.77 7.07 11.05
CA ASP A 30 30.21 8.40 11.27
C ASP A 30 29.89 9.15 9.97
N GLU A 31 30.70 8.98 8.92
CA GLU A 31 30.47 9.63 7.62
C GLU A 31 29.28 9.03 6.89
N ILE A 32 29.13 7.70 6.96
CA ILE A 32 27.96 6.99 6.43
C ILE A 32 26.70 7.45 7.18
N LEU A 33 26.75 7.50 8.52
CA LEU A 33 25.63 7.98 9.32
C LEU A 33 25.32 9.46 9.06
N ALA A 34 26.33 10.30 8.86
CA ALA A 34 26.14 11.71 8.50
C ALA A 34 25.47 11.86 7.13
N SER A 35 25.93 11.11 6.13
CA SER A 35 25.39 11.12 4.77
C SER A 35 23.94 10.60 4.74
N LEU A 36 23.64 9.55 5.51
CA LEU A 36 22.29 9.02 5.66
C LEU A 36 21.37 9.99 6.42
N ARG A 37 21.85 10.63 7.50
CA ARG A 37 21.09 11.67 8.20
C ARG A 37 20.81 12.87 7.30
N LYS A 38 21.78 13.27 6.47
CA LYS A 38 21.65 14.38 5.53
C LYS A 38 20.58 14.06 4.48
N SER A 39 20.57 12.85 3.91
CA SER A 39 19.53 12.44 2.96
C SER A 39 18.12 12.38 3.58
N PHE A 40 17.99 11.93 4.84
CA PHE A 40 16.73 11.99 5.59
C PHE A 40 16.26 13.42 5.93
N ALA A 41 17.20 14.33 6.27
CA ALA A 41 16.87 15.72 6.57
C ALA A 41 16.36 16.46 5.33
N THR A 42 17.00 16.25 4.17
CA THR A 42 16.57 16.84 2.89
C THR A 42 15.20 16.31 2.44
N ALA A 43 14.88 15.04 2.71
CA ALA A 43 13.56 14.47 2.42
C ALA A 43 12.43 15.07 3.27
N THR A 44 12.74 15.63 4.45
CA THR A 44 11.76 16.23 5.37
C THR A 44 11.56 17.73 5.10
N THR A 45 12.51 18.37 4.41
CA THR A 45 12.47 19.82 4.07
C THR A 45 12.21 20.00 2.58
N THR A 46 11.05 19.51 2.11
CA THR A 46 10.44 19.99 0.87
C THR A 46 9.17 20.75 1.23
N ASN A 47 9.36 21.92 1.83
CA ASN A 47 8.40 23.01 1.85
C ASN A 47 9.18 24.29 1.52
N GLU A 48 8.75 24.92 0.41
CA GLU A 48 8.80 26.35 0.11
C GLU A 48 10.16 27.04 -0.15
N ASN A 49 10.24 27.64 -1.34
CA ASN A 49 11.14 28.72 -1.79
C ASN A 49 12.64 28.40 -1.87
N ASP A 50 13.15 28.10 -3.06
CA ASP A 50 14.07 29.03 -3.74
C ASP A 50 14.34 28.61 -5.20
N GLY A 51 14.39 29.61 -6.08
CA GLY A 51 14.72 29.43 -7.48
C GLY A 51 16.23 29.23 -7.65
N SER A 52 16.64 28.02 -7.99
CA SER A 52 17.94 27.79 -8.61
C SER A 52 17.90 26.54 -9.48
N THR A 53 18.11 26.76 -10.78
CA THR A 53 18.36 25.76 -11.81
C THR A 53 19.61 24.96 -11.46
N GLY A 54 19.43 23.91 -10.66
CA GLY A 54 20.40 22.85 -10.46
C GLY A 54 19.74 21.53 -10.77
N ASN A 55 20.33 20.73 -11.66
CA ASN A 55 19.97 19.34 -11.90
C ASN A 55 19.93 18.60 -10.55
N VAL A 56 18.76 18.48 -9.93
CA VAL A 56 18.56 17.61 -8.77
C VAL A 56 18.39 16.20 -9.33
N PRO A 57 19.39 15.30 -9.23
CA PRO A 57 19.17 13.89 -9.53
C PRO A 57 18.04 13.40 -8.62
N PRO A 58 17.06 12.62 -9.13
CA PRO A 58 15.88 12.27 -8.38
C PRO A 58 16.31 11.59 -7.08
N ALA A 59 16.02 12.27 -5.96
CA ALA A 59 16.33 11.80 -4.63
C ALA A 59 15.91 10.33 -4.52
N ALA A 60 16.86 9.45 -4.18
CA ALA A 60 16.60 8.06 -3.88
C ALA A 60 15.65 8.01 -2.68
N ARG A 61 14.34 8.03 -2.96
CA ARG A 61 13.27 8.01 -1.96
C ARG A 61 13.51 6.76 -1.12
N THR A 62 13.90 6.97 0.14
CA THR A 62 14.09 5.92 1.12
C THR A 62 12.84 5.05 1.15
N GLY A 63 12.92 3.85 0.55
CA GLY A 63 12.06 2.66 0.44
C GLY A 63 10.56 2.62 0.82
N LEU A 64 9.98 3.65 1.42
CA LEU A 64 8.61 3.69 1.90
C LEU A 64 7.68 3.90 0.71
N LYS A 65 6.83 2.90 0.45
CA LYS A 65 5.74 3.02 -0.51
C LYS A 65 4.79 4.13 -0.05
N SER A 66 4.56 5.13 -0.89
CA SER A 66 3.57 6.17 -0.61
C SER A 66 2.17 5.65 -0.91
N PHE A 67 1.26 5.81 0.05
CA PHE A 67 -0.15 5.48 -0.08
C PHE A 67 -0.95 6.72 -0.52
N PRO A 68 -2.09 6.56 -1.21
CA PRO A 68 -2.99 7.66 -1.55
C PRO A 68 -3.73 8.23 -0.32
N LEU A 69 -3.57 7.60 0.84
CA LEU A 69 -4.22 7.94 2.10
C LEU A 69 -3.23 8.68 3.00
N GLY A 70 -3.40 10.00 3.17
CA GLY A 70 -2.52 10.84 4.01
C GLY A 70 -2.37 10.27 5.43
N LYS A 71 -3.50 9.98 6.09
CA LYS A 71 -3.53 9.38 7.43
C LYS A 71 -2.81 8.03 7.52
N LEU A 72 -2.83 7.25 6.42
CA LEU A 72 -2.11 5.97 6.36
C LEU A 72 -0.60 6.20 6.22
N ASN A 73 -0.17 7.17 5.41
CA ASN A 73 1.23 7.58 5.34
C ASN A 73 1.75 8.04 6.70
N ASP A 74 0.96 8.85 7.43
CA ASP A 74 1.36 9.34 8.76
C ASP A 74 1.56 8.20 9.77
N LEU A 75 0.70 7.19 9.72
CA LEU A 75 0.82 6.01 10.56
C LEU A 75 2.00 5.12 10.13
N ALA A 76 2.17 4.89 8.83
CA ALA A 76 3.29 4.11 8.30
C ALA A 76 4.64 4.77 8.62
N ASN A 77 4.73 6.09 8.51
CA ASN A 77 5.92 6.86 8.86
C ASN A 77 6.23 6.79 10.36
N ARG A 78 5.20 6.86 11.22
CA ARG A 78 5.40 6.72 12.67
C ARG A 78 5.80 5.31 13.08
N HIS A 79 5.21 4.28 12.46
CA HIS A 79 5.65 2.90 12.61
C HIS A 79 7.11 2.75 12.20
N PHE A 80 7.47 3.20 10.99
CA PHE A 80 8.84 3.10 10.48
C PHE A 80 9.85 3.79 11.39
N ARG A 81 9.55 5.00 11.89
CA ARG A 81 10.42 5.71 12.85
C ARG A 81 10.62 4.90 14.14
N ALA A 82 9.58 4.24 14.63
CA ALA A 82 9.61 3.49 15.88
C ALA A 82 10.25 2.09 15.76
N THR A 83 10.07 1.40 14.63
CA THR A 83 10.47 -0.01 14.46
C THR A 83 11.56 -0.24 13.42
N GLN A 84 11.88 0.76 12.61
CA GLN A 84 12.78 0.64 11.45
C GLN A 84 12.39 -0.48 10.47
N SER A 85 11.10 -0.85 10.47
CA SER A 85 10.54 -1.91 9.63
C SER A 85 9.48 -1.30 8.71
N ALA A 86 9.48 -1.66 7.43
CA ALA A 86 8.41 -1.30 6.51
C ALA A 86 8.11 -2.49 5.61
N PRO A 87 6.98 -3.16 5.88
CA PRO A 87 5.77 -2.79 5.14
C PRO A 87 4.54 -2.53 6.02
N LEU A 88 3.47 -2.05 5.37
CA LEU A 88 2.16 -1.89 6.00
C LEU A 88 1.56 -3.27 6.29
N ALA A 89 1.59 -3.70 7.56
CA ALA A 89 1.03 -4.97 7.98
C ALA A 89 -0.34 -4.76 8.64
N VAL A 90 -1.39 -5.21 7.96
CA VAL A 90 -2.79 -5.02 8.35
C VAL A 90 -3.36 -6.30 8.97
N THR A 91 -4.12 -6.18 10.05
CA THR A 91 -4.81 -7.28 10.73
C THR A 91 -6.30 -6.97 10.95
N GLY A 92 -7.05 -7.96 11.46
CA GLY A 92 -8.50 -7.86 11.65
C GLY A 92 -9.27 -7.98 10.32
N ARG A 93 -10.34 -7.19 10.17
CA ARG A 93 -11.21 -7.12 8.99
C ARG A 93 -10.61 -6.27 7.87
N HIS A 94 -9.37 -6.59 7.50
CA HIS A 94 -8.50 -5.84 6.59
C HIS A 94 -9.03 -5.69 5.15
N ARG A 95 -9.90 -6.58 4.68
CA ARG A 95 -10.38 -6.61 3.27
C ARG A 95 -10.89 -5.26 2.78
N GLU A 96 -11.57 -4.51 3.63
CA GLU A 96 -12.20 -3.23 3.29
C GLU A 96 -11.17 -2.14 3.02
N LEU A 97 -10.15 -2.05 3.88
CA LEU A 97 -9.00 -1.19 3.63
C LEU A 97 -8.30 -1.59 2.33
N LEU A 98 -8.10 -2.89 2.07
CA LEU A 98 -7.46 -3.35 0.84
C LEU A 98 -8.26 -2.96 -0.40
N TYR A 99 -9.58 -3.20 -0.43
CA TYR A 99 -10.41 -2.83 -1.57
C TYR A 99 -10.34 -1.34 -1.86
N VAL A 100 -10.45 -0.51 -0.81
CA VAL A 100 -10.42 0.95 -0.95
C VAL A 100 -9.05 1.44 -1.42
N LEU A 101 -7.98 0.90 -0.83
CA LEU A 101 -6.60 1.24 -1.21
C LEU A 101 -6.33 0.87 -2.66
N ILE A 102 -6.65 -0.37 -3.06
CA ILE A 102 -6.43 -0.88 -4.42
C ILE A 102 -7.28 -0.11 -5.42
N ALA A 103 -8.57 0.10 -5.14
CA ALA A 103 -9.47 0.90 -5.98
C ALA A 103 -8.93 2.31 -6.20
N THR A 104 -8.40 2.94 -5.15
CA THR A 104 -7.80 4.28 -5.24
C THR A 104 -6.53 4.29 -6.08
N LEU A 105 -5.68 3.27 -5.94
CA LEU A 105 -4.42 3.20 -6.68
C LEU A 105 -4.60 2.91 -8.17
N ILE A 106 -5.58 2.07 -8.56
CA ILE A 106 -5.79 1.71 -9.97
C ILE A 106 -6.63 2.73 -10.73
N ALA A 107 -7.49 3.49 -10.04
CA ALA A 107 -8.27 4.55 -10.66
C ALA A 107 -7.43 5.82 -10.89
N SER A 108 -7.96 6.70 -11.73
CA SER A 108 -7.44 8.06 -11.85
C SER A 108 -7.52 8.79 -10.48
N PRO A 109 -6.50 9.57 -10.09
CA PRO A 109 -5.34 10.01 -10.87
C PRO A 109 -4.08 9.14 -10.70
N TYR A 110 -4.15 8.05 -9.94
CA TYR A 110 -2.95 7.29 -9.58
C TYR A 110 -2.51 6.31 -10.67
N GLU A 111 -3.48 5.68 -11.35
CA GLU A 111 -3.28 4.81 -12.51
C GLU A 111 -2.11 3.83 -12.33
N LYS A 112 -2.05 3.16 -11.18
CA LYS A 112 -1.00 2.20 -10.85
C LYS A 112 -1.37 0.80 -11.31
N ALA A 113 -0.35 -0.02 -11.45
CA ALA A 113 -0.45 -1.47 -11.54
C ALA A 113 -0.12 -2.10 -10.18
N LEU A 114 -0.84 -3.16 -9.82
CA LEU A 114 -0.64 -3.90 -8.58
C LEU A 114 -0.58 -5.40 -8.81
N ALA A 115 0.24 -6.05 -8.01
CA ALA A 115 0.25 -7.50 -7.85
C ALA A 115 -0.39 -7.85 -6.50
N ILE A 116 -1.16 -8.94 -6.47
CA ILE A 116 -1.81 -9.48 -5.28
C ILE A 116 -1.47 -10.96 -5.20
N VAL A 117 -0.87 -11.37 -4.09
CA VAL A 117 -0.69 -12.79 -3.74
C VAL A 117 -1.76 -13.13 -2.71
N ASP A 118 -2.82 -13.81 -3.16
CA ASP A 118 -4.00 -14.13 -2.35
C ASP A 118 -3.96 -15.60 -1.92
N PHE A 119 -3.39 -15.84 -0.74
CA PHE A 119 -3.33 -17.16 -0.10
C PHE A 119 -4.66 -17.59 0.52
N GLU A 120 -5.58 -16.66 0.76
CA GLU A 120 -6.90 -16.97 1.30
C GLU A 120 -7.87 -17.42 0.21
N GLY A 121 -7.63 -17.00 -1.04
CA GLY A 121 -8.52 -17.21 -2.18
C GLY A 121 -9.83 -16.42 -2.07
N ARG A 122 -9.83 -15.33 -1.28
CA ARG A 122 -11.03 -14.56 -0.92
C ARG A 122 -11.03 -13.14 -1.48
N PHE A 123 -9.97 -12.73 -2.17
CA PHE A 123 -9.94 -11.45 -2.86
C PHE A 123 -10.77 -11.52 -4.14
N ASP A 124 -11.80 -10.68 -4.26
CA ASP A 124 -12.70 -10.63 -5.41
C ASP A 124 -12.44 -9.34 -6.21
N PRO A 125 -11.82 -9.42 -7.41
CA PRO A 125 -11.54 -8.25 -8.22
C PRO A 125 -12.81 -7.49 -8.65
N MET A 126 -13.97 -8.16 -8.75
CA MET A 126 -15.21 -7.50 -9.15
C MET A 126 -15.71 -6.50 -8.10
N ARG A 127 -15.35 -6.71 -6.84
CA ARG A 127 -15.68 -5.80 -5.75
C ARG A 127 -15.00 -4.43 -5.88
N LEU A 128 -13.87 -4.35 -6.60
CA LEU A 128 -13.18 -3.08 -6.88
C LEU A 128 -14.07 -2.13 -7.68
N LEU A 129 -14.90 -2.63 -8.61
CA LEU A 129 -15.84 -1.81 -9.39
C LEU A 129 -16.92 -1.16 -8.53
N ALA A 130 -17.31 -1.82 -7.44
CA ALA A 130 -18.29 -1.32 -6.47
C ALA A 130 -17.65 -0.50 -5.34
N THR A 131 -16.32 -0.39 -5.32
CA THR A 131 -15.59 0.33 -4.27
C THR A 131 -15.29 1.75 -4.73
N ALA A 132 -15.78 2.74 -3.99
CA ALA A 132 -15.47 4.13 -4.24
C ALA A 132 -13.99 4.42 -3.87
N PRO A 133 -13.17 4.92 -4.80
CA PRO A 133 -11.85 5.47 -4.49
C PRO A 133 -11.95 6.57 -3.44
N ILE A 134 -10.96 6.67 -2.53
CA ILE A 134 -10.90 7.79 -1.60
C ILE A 134 -10.47 9.04 -2.36
N GLU A 135 -11.19 10.14 -2.15
CA GLU A 135 -10.78 11.45 -2.61
C GLU A 135 -9.57 11.90 -1.79
N CYS A 136 -8.51 12.34 -2.46
CA CYS A 136 -7.40 13.00 -1.76
C CYS A 136 -8.01 14.13 -0.92
N GLU A 137 -7.79 14.10 0.40
CA GLU A 137 -8.02 15.23 1.30
C GLU A 137 -6.99 16.32 0.95
N SER A 138 -7.08 16.90 -0.25
CA SER A 138 -6.29 18.06 -0.67
C SER A 138 -7.22 19.19 -1.06
N SER A 139 -6.97 20.34 -0.44
CA SER A 139 -7.66 21.63 -0.51
C SER A 139 -9.00 21.71 0.23
N THR A 140 -8.91 22.28 1.43
CA THR A 140 -9.86 23.25 1.98
C THR A 140 -10.15 24.31 0.91
N SER A 141 -11.10 24.04 0.02
CA SER A 141 -11.73 25.07 -0.81
C SER A 141 -13.24 24.82 -0.77
N PRO A 142 -13.97 25.46 0.15
CA PRO A 142 -15.39 25.20 0.37
C PRO A 142 -16.32 25.78 -0.72
N THR A 143 -15.84 26.07 -1.93
CA THR A 143 -16.67 26.64 -3.01
C THR A 143 -16.34 25.99 -4.35
N ASN A 144 -16.85 24.79 -4.60
CA ASN A 144 -17.09 24.35 -5.98
C ASN A 144 -18.13 23.22 -6.03
N SER A 145 -19.37 23.60 -6.29
CA SER A 145 -20.48 22.70 -6.64
C SER A 145 -20.29 21.99 -7.99
N ASP A 146 -19.21 22.28 -8.74
CA ASP A 146 -18.88 21.67 -10.03
C ASP A 146 -17.90 20.49 -9.93
N ARG A 147 -17.74 19.87 -8.76
CA ARG A 147 -16.95 18.64 -8.62
C ARG A 147 -17.69 17.50 -9.34
N ARG A 148 -17.43 17.33 -10.64
CA ARG A 148 -17.81 16.14 -11.40
C ARG A 148 -17.41 14.92 -10.56
N PRO A 149 -18.34 14.03 -10.19
CA PRO A 149 -18.01 12.83 -9.42
C PRO A 149 -16.83 12.14 -10.09
N ARG A 150 -15.74 11.88 -9.35
CA ARG A 150 -14.60 11.15 -9.91
C ARG A 150 -15.13 9.86 -10.51
N PRO A 151 -14.74 9.49 -11.75
CA PRO A 151 -15.14 8.20 -12.28
C PRO A 151 -14.63 7.13 -11.31
N GLY A 152 -15.56 6.31 -10.80
CA GLY A 152 -15.20 5.13 -10.03
C GLY A 152 -14.32 4.19 -10.84
N VAL A 153 -13.81 3.13 -10.20
CA VAL A 153 -12.98 2.12 -10.87
C VAL A 153 -13.70 1.60 -12.12
N GLN A 154 -13.05 1.73 -13.27
CA GLN A 154 -13.57 1.25 -14.55
C GLN A 154 -13.17 -0.21 -14.77
N ARG A 155 -13.91 -0.92 -15.61
CA ARG A 155 -13.55 -2.30 -16.01
C ARG A 155 -12.15 -2.37 -16.62
N ALA A 156 -11.73 -1.33 -17.35
CA ALA A 156 -10.40 -1.23 -17.92
C ALA A 156 -9.30 -1.19 -16.84
N ASP A 157 -9.58 -0.60 -15.66
CA ASP A 157 -8.62 -0.52 -14.55
C ASP A 157 -8.30 -1.91 -13.96
N LEU A 158 -9.24 -2.85 -14.04
CA LEU A 158 -9.04 -4.22 -13.55
C LEU A 158 -7.95 -4.99 -14.33
N HIS A 159 -7.63 -4.60 -15.56
CA HIS A 159 -6.50 -5.17 -16.30
C HIS A 159 -5.13 -4.88 -15.64
N HIS A 160 -5.13 -4.01 -14.63
CA HIS A 160 -3.93 -3.59 -13.92
C HIS A 160 -3.80 -4.18 -12.52
N VAL A 161 -4.69 -5.10 -12.16
CA VAL A 161 -4.63 -5.89 -10.93
C VAL A 161 -4.30 -7.34 -11.30
N HIS A 162 -3.08 -7.76 -10.98
CA HIS A 162 -2.60 -9.13 -11.24
C HIS A 162 -2.71 -9.95 -9.98
N ILE A 163 -3.43 -11.07 -10.03
CA ILE A 163 -3.73 -11.87 -8.85
C ILE A 163 -3.11 -13.26 -9.02
N LEU A 164 -2.16 -13.60 -8.15
CA LEU A 164 -1.65 -14.95 -7.98
C LEU A 164 -2.39 -15.60 -6.81
N ARG A 165 -3.06 -16.73 -7.07
CA ARG A 165 -3.68 -17.56 -6.03
C ARG A 165 -2.97 -18.91 -5.95
N PRO A 166 -2.02 -19.08 -5.02
CA PRO A 166 -1.34 -20.36 -4.84
C PRO A 166 -2.33 -21.45 -4.40
N ALA A 167 -2.15 -22.68 -4.90
CA ALA A 167 -2.92 -23.82 -4.42
C ALA A 167 -2.55 -24.11 -2.96
N ARG A 168 -3.52 -24.61 -2.17
CA ARG A 168 -3.32 -24.90 -0.74
C ARG A 168 -2.22 -25.93 -0.43
N GLU A 169 -1.74 -26.65 -1.43
CA GLU A 169 -0.67 -27.65 -1.28
C GLU A 169 0.68 -27.11 -1.77
N SER A 170 0.67 -26.04 -2.57
CA SER A 170 1.85 -25.37 -3.12
C SER A 170 2.46 -24.31 -2.19
N PHE A 171 1.96 -24.15 -0.95
CA PHE A 171 2.49 -23.18 0.04
C PHE A 171 3.97 -23.39 0.40
N ARG A 172 4.63 -24.45 -0.07
CA ARG A 172 5.99 -24.80 0.38
C ARG A 172 7.03 -23.72 0.10
N ASN A 173 6.76 -22.71 -0.72
CA ASN A 173 7.58 -21.51 -0.68
C ASN A 173 6.82 -20.24 -1.07
N MET A 174 6.43 -19.45 -0.07
CA MET A 174 5.91 -18.10 -0.30
C MET A 174 6.90 -17.22 -1.07
N ALA A 175 8.20 -17.44 -0.87
CA ALA A 175 9.24 -16.76 -1.64
C ALA A 175 9.12 -17.09 -3.13
N ASP A 176 8.83 -18.34 -3.52
CA ASP A 176 8.66 -18.70 -4.93
C ASP A 176 7.44 -18.01 -5.55
N CYS A 177 6.35 -17.86 -4.79
CA CYS A 177 5.17 -17.11 -5.24
C CYS A 177 5.50 -15.63 -5.47
N LEU A 178 6.27 -15.03 -4.56
CA LEU A 178 6.69 -13.63 -4.65
C LEU A 178 7.68 -13.40 -5.80
N THR A 179 8.66 -14.29 -5.96
CA THR A 179 9.60 -14.28 -7.10
C THR A 179 8.84 -14.46 -8.41
N SER A 180 7.91 -15.41 -8.47
CA SER A 180 7.14 -15.69 -9.69
C SER A 180 6.26 -14.51 -10.10
N ILE A 181 5.58 -13.85 -9.15
CA ILE A 181 4.77 -12.67 -9.49
C ILE A 181 5.65 -11.47 -9.84
N GLU A 182 6.81 -11.31 -9.21
CA GLU A 182 7.78 -10.28 -9.59
C GLU A 182 8.32 -10.48 -11.00
N ASP A 183 8.77 -11.69 -11.34
CA ASP A 183 9.24 -12.03 -12.69
C ASP A 183 8.13 -11.79 -13.72
N TYR A 184 6.88 -12.14 -13.40
CA TYR A 184 5.75 -11.85 -14.25
C TYR A 184 5.50 -10.34 -14.43
N MET A 185 5.61 -9.54 -13.36
CA MET A 185 5.39 -8.09 -13.41
C MET A 185 6.53 -7.33 -14.13
N LEU A 186 7.76 -7.86 -14.08
CA LEU A 186 8.93 -7.24 -14.71
C LEU A 186 9.12 -7.70 -16.16
N TYR A 187 8.98 -9.00 -16.41
CA TYR A 187 9.34 -9.61 -17.69
C TYR A 187 8.14 -10.22 -18.43
N GLY A 188 7.05 -10.51 -17.71
CA GLY A 188 5.84 -11.11 -18.28
C GLY A 188 5.12 -10.21 -19.27
N SER A 189 4.32 -10.85 -20.14
CA SER A 189 3.47 -10.15 -21.10
C SER A 189 2.14 -9.79 -20.46
N HIS A 190 1.93 -8.50 -20.17
CA HIS A 190 0.68 -8.01 -19.58
C HIS A 190 0.35 -6.58 -20.00
N ARG A 191 -0.94 -6.22 -19.91
CA ARG A 191 -1.47 -4.91 -20.32
C ARG A 191 -1.01 -3.75 -19.44
N SER A 192 -0.44 -4.01 -18.26
CA SER A 192 -0.02 -2.99 -17.30
C SER A 192 1.32 -2.32 -17.58
N ARG A 193 2.01 -2.61 -18.69
CA ARG A 193 3.31 -1.99 -19.00
C ARG A 193 3.23 -0.47 -19.21
N CYS A 194 2.04 0.07 -19.45
CA CYS A 194 1.79 1.51 -19.53
C CYS A 194 1.63 2.18 -18.15
N ARG A 195 1.62 1.43 -17.05
CA ARG A 195 1.41 1.94 -15.69
C ARG A 195 2.59 1.60 -14.80
N GLU A 196 2.91 2.48 -13.87
CA GLU A 196 3.92 2.21 -12.85
C GLU A 196 3.44 1.08 -11.93
N TRP A 197 4.28 0.08 -11.72
CA TRP A 197 4.05 -0.96 -10.73
C TRP A 197 4.29 -0.43 -9.33
N TRP A 198 3.21 -0.24 -8.57
CA TRP A 198 3.28 0.34 -7.23
C TRP A 198 3.87 -0.65 -6.21
N GLY A 199 3.46 -1.92 -6.25
CA GLY A 199 3.95 -2.95 -5.34
C GLY A 199 3.10 -4.21 -5.31
N THR A 200 3.43 -5.09 -4.38
CA THR A 200 2.73 -6.35 -4.12
C THR A 200 1.94 -6.28 -2.81
N VAL A 201 0.68 -6.72 -2.84
CA VAL A 201 -0.17 -6.93 -1.67
C VAL A 201 -0.22 -8.42 -1.38
N VAL A 202 0.16 -8.84 -0.17
CA VAL A 202 0.08 -10.24 0.26
C VAL A 202 -1.11 -10.40 1.20
N ILE A 203 -2.03 -11.31 0.89
CA ILE A 203 -3.23 -11.59 1.68
C ILE A 203 -3.12 -13.03 2.22
N GLY A 204 -3.12 -13.17 3.53
CA GLY A 204 -2.96 -14.45 4.21
C GLY A 204 -1.50 -14.92 4.29
N GLY A 205 -1.32 -16.23 4.43
CA GLY A 205 0.00 -16.88 4.42
C GLY A 205 0.82 -16.76 5.72
N GLY A 206 0.48 -15.84 6.62
CA GLY A 206 1.14 -15.72 7.94
C GLY A 206 2.55 -15.11 7.91
N LEU A 207 2.92 -14.46 6.80
CA LEU A 207 4.22 -13.83 6.57
C LEU A 207 4.52 -12.74 7.62
N ASN A 208 5.72 -12.79 8.19
CA ASN A 208 6.43 -11.61 8.67
C ASN A 208 7.50 -11.20 7.63
N PRO A 209 7.26 -10.16 6.82
CA PRO A 209 8.18 -9.76 5.75
C PRO A 209 9.58 -9.34 6.23
N ALA A 210 9.73 -9.04 7.53
CA ALA A 210 11.02 -8.74 8.13
C ALA A 210 11.91 -9.97 8.37
N GLY A 211 11.36 -11.19 8.32
CA GLY A 211 12.11 -12.42 8.65
C GLY A 211 11.91 -13.61 7.70
N ASP A 212 10.76 -13.70 7.03
CA ASP A 212 10.42 -14.90 6.24
C ASP A 212 10.86 -14.83 4.77
N VAL A 213 11.22 -13.64 4.28
CA VAL A 213 11.56 -13.39 2.87
C VAL A 213 12.88 -12.64 2.71
N PRO A 214 13.65 -12.91 1.64
CA PRO A 214 14.83 -12.12 1.28
C PRO A 214 14.53 -10.62 1.20
N ALA A 215 15.45 -9.78 1.70
CA ALA A 215 15.28 -8.32 1.75
C ALA A 215 14.93 -7.68 0.38
N ALA A 216 15.44 -8.25 -0.72
CA ALA A 216 15.10 -7.82 -2.08
C ALA A 216 13.60 -7.97 -2.35
N LEU A 217 13.01 -9.13 -2.03
CA LEU A 217 11.58 -9.39 -2.16
C LEU A 217 10.76 -8.55 -1.17
N SER A 218 11.26 -8.37 0.06
CA SER A 218 10.59 -7.54 1.08
C SER A 218 10.37 -6.11 0.61
N SER A 219 11.30 -5.54 -0.16
CA SER A 219 11.19 -4.17 -0.67
C SER A 219 10.00 -3.93 -1.61
N GLN A 220 9.52 -5.01 -2.25
CA GLN A 220 8.44 -4.95 -3.21
C GLN A 220 7.06 -5.24 -2.59
N ILE A 221 7.05 -5.85 -1.40
CA ILE A 221 5.84 -6.03 -0.60
C ILE A 221 5.44 -4.67 -0.02
N ALA A 222 4.38 -4.08 -0.54
CA ALA A 222 3.87 -2.81 -0.05
C ALA A 222 2.94 -3.01 1.16
N VAL A 223 2.15 -4.08 1.13
CA VAL A 223 1.13 -4.39 2.15
C VAL A 223 1.12 -5.89 2.42
N THR A 224 1.10 -6.27 3.69
CA THR A 224 0.72 -7.62 4.11
C THR A 224 -0.59 -7.54 4.89
N ALA A 225 -1.45 -8.53 4.69
CA ALA A 225 -2.74 -8.61 5.35
C ALA A 225 -2.90 -10.00 5.94
N GLY A 226 -3.08 -10.10 7.25
CA GLY A 226 -3.16 -11.38 7.94
C GLY A 226 -3.28 -11.21 9.44
N TRP A 227 -3.15 -12.31 10.19
CA TRP A 227 -3.29 -12.28 11.64
C TRP A 227 -2.13 -11.54 12.35
N LYS A 228 -0.95 -11.48 11.72
CA LYS A 228 0.23 -10.72 12.18
C LYS A 228 0.28 -9.37 11.47
N GLY A 229 -0.30 -8.33 12.08
CA GLY A 229 -0.26 -6.96 11.56
C GLY A 229 -0.33 -5.93 12.67
N TRP A 230 0.28 -4.76 12.46
CA TRP A 230 0.31 -3.67 13.44
C TRP A 230 -0.84 -2.67 13.25
N LEU A 231 -1.45 -2.62 12.06
CA LEU A 231 -2.64 -1.83 11.78
C LEU A 231 -3.88 -2.73 11.81
N ARG A 232 -4.70 -2.61 12.86
CA ARG A 232 -5.91 -3.41 13.01
C ARG A 232 -7.11 -2.69 12.39
N VAL A 233 -7.84 -3.37 11.52
CA VAL A 233 -9.07 -2.83 10.91
C VAL A 233 -10.28 -3.55 11.52
N ASP A 234 -11.21 -2.80 12.08
CA ASP A 234 -12.46 -3.32 12.63
C ASP A 234 -13.65 -2.42 12.31
N ARG A 235 -14.85 -2.90 12.62
CA ARG A 235 -16.01 -2.00 12.67
C ARG A 235 -15.86 -1.08 13.88
N PRO A 236 -16.24 0.20 13.76
CA PRO A 236 -16.35 1.07 14.92
C PRO A 236 -17.33 0.46 15.94
N GLU A 237 -17.07 0.71 17.21
CA GLU A 237 -17.96 0.26 18.28
C GLU A 237 -19.34 0.92 18.11
N VAL A 238 -20.38 0.10 17.98
CA VAL A 238 -21.78 0.55 17.97
C VAL A 238 -22.38 0.20 19.32
N ALA A 239 -23.27 1.08 19.81
CA ALA A 239 -23.90 0.94 21.13
C ALA A 239 -24.36 -0.50 21.39
N SER A 240 -23.76 -1.09 22.44
CA SER A 240 -23.99 -2.47 22.84
C SER A 240 -25.47 -2.75 23.16
N PHE A 241 -25.82 -4.03 23.27
CA PHE A 241 -27.17 -4.48 23.63
C PHE A 241 -27.40 -4.55 25.15
N TRP A 242 -26.42 -4.18 25.97
CA TRP A 242 -26.56 -4.26 27.43
C TRP A 242 -27.74 -3.43 27.93
N GLY A 243 -28.61 -4.04 28.72
CA GLY A 243 -29.81 -3.40 29.28
C GLY A 243 -31.03 -3.34 28.35
N ARG A 244 -31.00 -3.97 27.18
CA ARG A 244 -32.13 -4.01 26.24
C ARG A 244 -32.80 -5.38 26.17
N SER A 245 -34.10 -5.40 25.91
CA SER A 245 -34.82 -6.64 25.64
C SER A 245 -34.52 -7.17 24.23
N ALA A 246 -34.72 -8.47 24.01
CA ALA A 246 -34.57 -9.08 22.69
C ALA A 246 -35.55 -8.47 21.67
N GLU A 247 -36.77 -8.15 22.08
CA GLU A 247 -37.79 -7.53 21.23
C GLU A 247 -37.38 -6.12 20.79
N GLU A 248 -36.85 -5.30 21.71
CA GLU A 248 -36.32 -3.98 21.40
C GLU A 248 -35.12 -4.05 20.45
N ALA A 249 -34.23 -5.03 20.66
CA ALA A 249 -33.08 -5.27 19.80
C ALA A 249 -33.48 -5.66 18.36
N VAL A 250 -34.56 -6.45 18.20
CA VAL A 250 -35.11 -6.79 16.89
C VAL A 250 -35.79 -5.58 16.24
N ALA A 251 -36.59 -4.82 16.99
CA ALA A 251 -37.27 -3.63 16.48
C ALA A 251 -36.29 -2.55 15.98
N GLU A 252 -35.13 -2.41 16.63
CA GLU A 252 -34.09 -1.47 16.23
C GLU A 252 -33.03 -2.03 15.28
N ARG A 253 -33.14 -3.31 14.88
CA ARG A 253 -32.11 -3.99 14.09
C ARG A 253 -31.71 -3.18 12.85
N ASP A 254 -32.68 -2.70 12.09
CA ASP A 254 -32.42 -2.00 10.82
C ASP A 254 -31.76 -0.63 11.05
N LYS A 255 -32.19 0.10 12.08
CA LYS A 255 -31.55 1.36 12.50
C LYS A 255 -30.10 1.14 12.94
N ARG A 256 -29.84 0.08 13.71
CA ARG A 256 -28.49 -0.29 14.13
C ARG A 256 -27.62 -0.74 12.97
N GLN A 257 -28.17 -1.55 12.07
CA GLN A 257 -27.47 -2.00 10.86
C GLN A 257 -27.07 -0.80 10.00
N ALA A 258 -27.99 0.15 9.79
CA ALA A 258 -27.70 1.40 9.09
C ALA A 258 -26.61 2.23 9.80
N ALA A 259 -26.63 2.30 11.13
CA ALA A 259 -25.58 2.98 11.89
C ALA A 259 -24.21 2.28 11.76
N VAL A 260 -24.15 0.94 11.80
CA VAL A 260 -22.93 0.16 11.58
C VAL A 260 -22.39 0.41 10.17
N GLU A 261 -23.26 0.38 9.16
CA GLU A 261 -22.89 0.60 7.76
C GLU A 261 -22.40 2.03 7.52
N GLY A 262 -23.08 3.02 8.09
CA GLY A 262 -22.72 4.44 7.97
C GLY A 262 -21.43 4.82 8.71
N ALA A 263 -21.15 4.17 9.85
CA ALA A 263 -19.97 4.47 10.64
C ALA A 263 -18.64 4.06 9.96
N GLY A 264 -18.69 3.27 8.89
CA GLY A 264 -17.52 2.87 8.12
C GLY A 264 -16.68 1.80 8.82
N TRP A 265 -15.36 1.90 8.66
CA TRP A 265 -14.36 0.97 9.17
C TRP A 265 -13.25 1.72 9.89
N MET A 266 -12.91 1.30 11.11
CA MET A 266 -11.89 1.95 11.91
C MET A 266 -10.56 1.19 11.78
N ALA A 267 -9.52 1.88 11.35
CA ALA A 267 -8.16 1.41 11.38
C ALA A 267 -7.46 1.96 12.63
N THR A 268 -6.92 1.09 13.47
CA THR A 268 -6.28 1.43 14.75
C THR A 268 -4.89 0.84 14.85
N SER A 269 -3.99 1.57 15.52
CA SER A 269 -2.62 1.17 15.77
C SER A 269 -2.11 1.86 17.04
N PRO A 270 -0.97 1.45 17.61
CA PRO A 270 -0.35 2.16 18.73
C PRO A 270 -0.03 3.63 18.44
N TRP A 271 0.14 3.99 17.16
CA TRP A 271 0.44 5.37 16.76
C TRP A 271 -0.81 6.19 16.43
N GLY A 272 -2.01 5.62 16.45
CA GLY A 272 -3.24 6.36 16.22
C GLY A 272 -4.23 5.58 15.36
N SER A 273 -5.29 6.28 14.95
CA SER A 273 -6.41 5.70 14.24
C SER A 273 -7.00 6.62 13.17
N PHE A 274 -7.74 6.04 12.24
CA PHE A 274 -8.55 6.75 11.26
C PHE A 274 -9.75 5.91 10.82
N VAL A 275 -10.76 6.56 10.25
CA VAL A 275 -11.95 5.88 9.71
C VAL A 275 -11.90 5.87 8.19
N ILE A 276 -12.33 4.76 7.61
CA ILE A 276 -12.39 4.46 6.17
C ILE A 276 -13.87 4.30 5.79
N CYS A 277 -14.28 4.82 4.64
CA CYS A 277 -15.65 4.67 4.12
C CYS A 277 -16.76 5.11 5.09
N LYS A 278 -16.52 6.17 5.87
CA LYS A 278 -17.61 6.80 6.62
C LYS A 278 -18.56 7.45 5.61
N ARG A 279 -19.84 7.06 5.61
CA ARG A 279 -20.87 7.88 4.98
C ARG A 279 -21.25 8.93 6.01
N ASP A 280 -21.02 10.20 5.71
CA ASP A 280 -21.61 11.27 6.51
C ASP A 280 -23.12 11.11 6.42
N GLY A 281 -23.75 10.75 7.54
CA GLY A 281 -25.20 10.72 7.63
C GLY A 281 -25.71 12.14 7.43
N SER A 282 -26.57 12.33 6.43
CA SER A 282 -27.36 13.57 6.29
C SER A 282 -28.31 13.73 7.47
#